data_AF-A0A6V7RVV3-F1
#
_entry.id   AF-A0A6V7RVV3-F1
#
_cell.length_a   1.000
_cell.length_b   1.000
_cell.length_c   1.000
_cell.angle_alpha   90.00
_cell.angle_beta   90.00
_cell.angle_gamma   90.00
#
_symmetry.space_group_name_H-M   'P 1'
#
loop_
_entity.id
_entity.type
_entity.pdbx_description
1 polymer ?
#
loop_
_entity_poly.entity_id
_entity_poly.type
_entity_poly.pdbx_seq_one_letter_code
_entity_poly.pdbx_strand_id
1 'polypeptide(L)'
;MFFFCIFTIYVLLFKNVLSKLNFQNEQLAIDFFESHKGHTVTKEEIVDGIEKSWFEVTNYLINESIKQGNDFSNDIKIAVNEMKQKLDKLLTASYSIKKIDTINASFQWAQSPEYIFLNIKFSHRWSSPGALKVKDEQIVSEKNKFFFSAYSNDPNTVKKKYVVDIELLHDIINSETKYNFASVGKVVITLKKKEKKIWNRLLLSKEKNPNLQVWWDMKEKYNESVLEFLKEEEQKRKNEKTEKGNEDESSEDYLLYDQSEIEDNGKNTKTEKDMIDEDL
;
A
#
# COMPACT_ATOMS: atom_id res chain seq x y z
N MET A 1 65.38 -15.00 28.35
CA MET A 1 64.26 -14.03 28.49
C MET A 1 63.74 -13.54 27.14
N PHE A 2 64.59 -13.15 26.19
CA PHE A 2 64.17 -12.73 24.83
C PHE A 2 63.44 -13.79 23.99
N PHE A 3 63.81 -15.06 24.09
CA PHE A 3 63.14 -16.15 23.36
C PHE A 3 61.69 -16.38 23.80
N PHE A 4 61.37 -16.14 25.08
CA PHE A 4 60.01 -16.28 25.60
C PHE A 4 59.10 -15.15 25.10
N CYS A 5 59.63 -13.93 24.94
CA CYS A 5 58.90 -12.80 24.39
C CYS A 5 58.60 -12.95 22.89
N ILE A 6 59.51 -13.52 22.11
CA ILE A 6 59.27 -13.78 20.68
C ILE A 6 58.21 -14.87 20.51
N PHE A 7 58.24 -15.91 21.34
CA PHE A 7 57.25 -16.99 21.30
C PHE A 7 55.84 -16.49 21.70
N THR A 8 55.73 -15.63 22.72
CA THR A 8 54.44 -15.05 23.11
C THR A 8 53.89 -14.05 22.09
N ILE A 9 54.75 -13.27 21.44
CA ILE A 9 54.35 -12.38 20.33
C ILE A 9 53.89 -13.19 19.11
N TYR A 10 54.57 -14.30 18.78
CA TYR A 10 54.18 -15.16 17.67
C TYR A 10 52.84 -15.88 17.92
N VAL A 11 52.60 -16.34 19.15
CA VAL A 11 51.31 -16.93 19.56
C VAL A 11 50.18 -15.89 19.57
N LEU A 12 50.44 -14.65 19.96
CA LEU A 12 49.46 -13.56 19.94
C LEU A 12 49.13 -13.09 18.50
N LEU A 13 50.12 -13.05 17.60
CA LEU A 13 49.91 -12.73 16.20
C LEU A 13 49.13 -13.84 15.46
N PHE A 14 49.38 -15.12 15.78
CA PHE A 14 48.58 -16.22 15.23
C PHE A 14 47.11 -16.19 15.70
N LYS A 15 46.86 -15.81 16.96
CA LYS A 15 45.48 -15.67 17.48
C LYS A 15 44.69 -14.54 16.81
N ASN A 16 45.35 -13.44 16.42
CA ASN A 16 44.70 -12.33 15.72
C ASN A 16 44.46 -12.57 14.23
N VAL A 17 45.18 -13.52 13.61
CA VAL A 17 44.96 -13.90 12.20
C VAL A 17 43.89 -14.99 12.07
N LEU A 18 43.66 -15.78 13.13
CA LEU A 18 42.62 -16.82 13.16
C LEU A 18 41.18 -16.30 13.38
N SER A 19 40.98 -15.02 13.68
CA SER A 19 39.63 -14.48 13.93
C SER A 19 38.81 -14.22 12.65
N LYS A 20 39.31 -14.64 11.48
CA LYS A 20 38.60 -14.55 10.20
C LYS A 20 38.72 -15.89 9.49
N LEU A 21 37.64 -16.33 8.85
CA LEU A 21 37.56 -17.54 8.03
C LEU A 21 38.32 -17.29 6.72
N ASN A 22 39.63 -17.08 6.80
CA ASN A 22 40.49 -16.67 5.70
C ASN A 22 40.95 -17.86 4.85
N PHE A 23 39.99 -18.58 4.29
CA PHE A 23 40.21 -19.68 3.35
C PHE A 23 39.85 -19.23 1.94
N GLN A 24 40.37 -19.93 0.92
CA GLN A 24 40.06 -19.61 -0.47
C GLN A 24 38.64 -20.03 -0.87
N ASN A 25 38.13 -21.10 -0.27
CA ASN A 25 36.80 -21.63 -0.49
C ASN A 25 36.31 -22.35 0.78
N GLU A 26 35.02 -22.67 0.79
CA GLU A 26 34.36 -23.34 1.91
C GLU A 26 34.91 -24.74 2.18
N GLN A 27 35.23 -25.53 1.14
CA GLN A 27 35.74 -26.89 1.30
C GLN A 27 37.05 -26.93 2.09
N LEU A 28 37.99 -26.02 1.78
CA LEU A 28 39.25 -25.92 2.50
C LEU A 28 39.07 -25.55 3.98
N ALA A 29 38.04 -24.74 4.28
CA ALA A 29 37.70 -24.41 5.65
C ALA A 29 37.14 -25.63 6.40
N ILE A 30 36.26 -26.41 5.76
CA ILE A 30 35.72 -27.66 6.32
C ILE A 30 36.84 -28.65 6.63
N ASP A 31 37.70 -28.94 5.64
CA ASP A 31 38.81 -29.89 5.79
C ASP A 31 39.76 -29.47 6.94
N PHE A 32 39.98 -28.16 7.11
CA PHE A 32 40.77 -27.61 8.20
C PHE A 32 40.12 -27.86 9.56
N PHE A 33 38.84 -27.53 9.74
CA PHE A 33 38.18 -27.69 11.03
C PHE A 33 37.93 -29.16 11.39
N GLU A 34 37.64 -30.02 10.41
CA GLU A 34 37.50 -31.45 10.64
C GLU A 34 38.81 -32.14 11.07
N SER A 35 39.94 -31.65 10.56
CA SER A 35 41.27 -32.12 10.96
C SER A 35 41.74 -31.55 12.30
N HIS A 36 41.13 -30.47 12.79
CA HIS A 36 41.49 -29.77 14.03
C HIS A 36 40.36 -29.80 15.08
N LYS A 37 39.92 -31.00 15.47
CA LYS A 37 38.79 -31.26 16.41
C LYS A 37 38.95 -30.71 17.84
N GLY A 38 39.99 -29.94 18.13
CA GLY A 38 40.22 -29.25 19.41
C GLY A 38 40.24 -27.72 19.30
N HIS A 39 39.91 -27.18 18.13
CA HIS A 39 39.86 -25.74 17.90
C HIS A 39 38.72 -25.08 18.69
N THR A 40 39.00 -23.98 19.39
CA THR A 40 37.98 -23.20 20.08
C THR A 40 37.29 -22.27 19.10
N VAL A 41 36.00 -22.49 18.88
CA VAL A 41 35.21 -21.70 17.92
C VAL A 41 34.97 -20.30 18.47
N THR A 42 35.17 -19.30 17.63
CA THR A 42 34.93 -17.88 17.92
C THR A 42 33.65 -17.40 17.23
N LYS A 43 33.04 -16.33 17.77
CA LYS A 43 31.86 -15.73 17.15
C LYS A 43 32.18 -15.10 15.78
N GLU A 44 33.38 -14.55 15.62
CA GLU A 44 33.81 -13.89 14.38
C GLU A 44 33.90 -14.88 13.22
N GLU A 45 34.32 -16.12 13.46
CA GLU A 45 34.31 -17.18 12.45
C GLU A 45 32.88 -17.47 11.98
N ILE A 46 31.92 -17.65 12.89
CA ILE A 46 30.53 -17.92 12.51
C ILE A 46 29.93 -16.74 11.73
N VAL A 47 30.18 -15.51 12.16
CA VAL A 47 29.70 -14.30 11.46
C VAL A 47 30.32 -14.19 10.06
N ASP A 48 31.63 -14.42 9.91
CA ASP A 48 32.31 -14.38 8.60
C ASP A 48 31.79 -15.48 7.67
N GLY A 49 31.48 -16.67 8.21
CA GLY A 49 30.84 -17.76 7.46
C GLY A 49 29.46 -17.37 6.92
N ILE A 50 28.63 -16.69 7.73
CA ILE A 50 27.34 -16.12 7.31
C ILE A 50 27.55 -15.05 6.24
N GLU A 51 28.51 -14.14 6.43
CA GLU A 51 28.79 -13.05 5.48
C GLU A 51 29.27 -13.55 4.12
N LYS A 52 29.97 -14.69 4.09
CA LYS A 52 30.45 -15.36 2.87
C LYS A 52 29.45 -16.32 2.25
N SER A 53 28.29 -16.55 2.89
CA SER A 53 27.32 -17.57 2.50
C SER A 53 27.92 -18.99 2.47
N TRP A 54 28.85 -19.29 3.37
CA TRP A 54 29.44 -20.62 3.53
C TRP A 54 28.64 -21.43 4.55
N PHE A 55 27.55 -22.04 4.11
CA PHE A 55 26.55 -22.62 5.00
C PHE A 55 27.01 -23.89 5.72
N GLU A 56 27.76 -24.75 5.05
CA GLU A 56 28.20 -26.03 5.57
C GLU A 56 29.22 -25.84 6.70
N VAL A 57 30.25 -25.02 6.46
CA VAL A 57 31.26 -24.73 7.49
C VAL A 57 30.66 -23.93 8.65
N THR A 58 29.74 -23.00 8.36
CA THR A 58 29.05 -22.24 9.41
C THR A 58 28.21 -23.16 10.29
N ASN A 59 27.46 -24.09 9.69
CA ASN A 59 26.68 -25.08 10.42
C ASN A 59 27.58 -25.98 11.28
N TYR A 60 28.73 -26.42 10.75
CA TYR A 60 29.72 -27.16 11.53
C TYR A 60 30.19 -26.35 12.75
N LEU A 61 30.59 -25.10 12.55
CA LEU A 61 31.11 -24.23 13.62
C LEU A 61 30.07 -23.94 14.70
N ILE A 62 28.79 -23.73 14.33
CA ILE A 62 27.68 -23.57 15.28
C ILE A 62 27.52 -24.83 16.14
N ASN A 63 27.55 -26.01 15.52
CA ASN A 63 27.42 -27.26 16.27
C ASN A 63 28.59 -27.49 17.22
N GLU A 64 29.82 -27.16 16.80
CA GLU A 64 31.00 -27.23 17.66
C GLU A 64 30.97 -26.19 18.79
N SER A 65 30.49 -24.97 18.56
CA SER A 65 30.37 -23.95 19.61
C SER A 65 29.37 -24.39 20.70
N ILE A 66 28.26 -25.02 20.31
CA ILE A 66 27.28 -25.61 21.24
C ILE A 66 27.91 -26.72 22.08
N LYS A 67 28.69 -27.62 21.46
CA LYS A 67 29.43 -28.67 22.18
C LYS A 67 30.45 -28.10 23.17
N GLN A 68 31.04 -26.95 22.84
CA GLN A 68 31.98 -26.22 23.70
C GLN A 68 31.28 -25.41 24.81
N GLY A 69 29.95 -25.33 24.82
CA GLY A 69 29.18 -24.54 25.78
C GLY A 69 29.19 -23.03 25.50
N ASN A 70 29.61 -22.62 24.31
CA ASN A 70 29.62 -21.22 23.87
C ASN A 70 28.30 -20.91 23.13
N ASP A 71 27.52 -19.97 23.68
CA ASP A 71 26.28 -19.49 23.07
C ASP A 71 26.52 -18.20 22.27
N PHE A 72 26.41 -18.30 20.94
CA PHE A 72 26.52 -17.18 20.00
C PHE A 72 25.19 -16.86 19.30
N SER A 73 24.06 -17.31 19.85
CA SER A 73 22.74 -17.22 19.21
C SER A 73 22.34 -15.78 18.85
N ASN A 74 22.68 -14.81 19.70
CA ASN A 74 22.37 -13.40 19.45
C ASN A 74 23.21 -12.82 18.29
N ASP A 75 24.51 -13.11 18.26
CA ASP A 75 25.40 -12.67 17.18
C ASP A 75 24.97 -13.27 15.83
N ILE A 76 24.63 -14.56 15.82
CA ILE A 76 24.07 -15.26 14.63
C ILE A 76 22.79 -14.57 14.16
N LYS A 77 21.86 -14.29 15.08
CA LYS A 77 20.60 -13.62 14.74
C LYS A 77 20.83 -12.24 14.11
N ILE A 78 21.78 -11.46 14.63
CA ILE A 78 22.14 -10.15 14.08
C ILE A 78 22.71 -10.33 12.67
N ALA A 79 23.73 -11.17 12.51
CA ALA A 79 24.40 -11.40 11.22
C ALA A 79 23.44 -11.92 10.13
N VAL A 80 22.58 -12.89 10.46
CA VAL A 80 21.56 -13.41 9.54
C VAL A 80 20.58 -12.32 9.10
N ASN A 81 20.12 -11.47 10.03
CA ASN A 81 19.20 -10.39 9.68
C ASN A 81 19.86 -9.34 8.80
N GLU A 82 21.11 -8.98 9.05
CA GLU A 82 21.87 -8.06 8.21
C GLU A 82 22.09 -8.64 6.80
N MET A 83 22.47 -9.93 6.69
CA MET A 83 22.61 -10.60 5.41
C MET A 83 21.29 -10.64 4.65
N LYS A 84 20.18 -10.97 5.33
CA LYS A 84 18.84 -10.96 4.73
C LYS A 84 18.50 -9.58 4.17
N GLN A 85 18.77 -8.50 4.90
CA GLN A 85 18.56 -7.13 4.41
C GLN A 85 19.45 -6.81 3.19
N LYS A 86 20.71 -7.27 3.16
CA LYS A 86 21.60 -7.11 1.99
C LYS A 86 21.03 -7.84 0.76
N LEU A 87 20.56 -9.08 0.94
CA LEU A 87 19.94 -9.89 -0.12
C LEU A 87 18.63 -9.27 -0.63
N ASP A 88 17.76 -8.80 0.28
CA ASP A 88 16.51 -8.12 -0.08
C ASP A 88 16.78 -6.84 -0.90
N LYS A 89 17.82 -6.08 -0.57
CA LYS A 89 18.24 -4.91 -1.36
C LYS A 89 18.65 -5.28 -2.79
N LEU A 90 19.39 -6.37 -2.98
CA LEU A 90 19.78 -6.86 -4.31
C LEU A 90 18.55 -7.29 -5.12
N LEU A 91 17.61 -7.99 -4.48
CA LEU A 91 16.35 -8.38 -5.10
C LEU A 91 15.56 -7.15 -5.56
N THR A 92 15.43 -6.13 -4.71
CA THR A 92 14.79 -4.85 -5.05
C THR A 92 15.50 -4.14 -6.19
N ALA A 93 16.84 -4.12 -6.22
CA ALA A 93 17.61 -3.55 -7.31
C ALA A 93 17.35 -4.29 -8.64
N SER A 94 17.22 -5.62 -8.62
CA SER A 94 16.90 -6.41 -9.83
C SER A 94 15.52 -6.05 -10.42
N TYR A 95 14.55 -5.69 -9.58
CA TYR A 95 13.23 -5.25 -10.03
C TYR A 95 13.21 -3.83 -10.59
N SER A 96 14.20 -3.00 -10.28
CA SER A 96 14.24 -1.61 -10.79
C SER A 96 14.36 -1.50 -12.31
N ILE A 97 14.79 -2.57 -12.99
CA ILE A 97 14.86 -2.67 -14.44
C ILE A 97 13.48 -2.99 -15.05
N LYS A 98 12.56 -3.62 -14.29
CA LYS A 98 11.20 -3.89 -14.75
C LYS A 98 10.40 -2.58 -14.75
N LYS A 99 9.69 -2.30 -15.85
CA LYS A 99 8.72 -1.20 -15.96
C LYS A 99 7.91 -1.10 -14.67
N ILE A 100 7.89 0.08 -14.05
CA ILE A 100 7.08 0.35 -12.86
C ILE A 100 5.64 -0.07 -13.19
N ASP A 101 5.12 -1.04 -12.43
CA ASP A 101 3.79 -1.57 -12.67
C ASP A 101 2.77 -0.48 -12.36
N THR A 102 1.99 -0.10 -13.38
CA THR A 102 1.01 0.98 -13.26
C THR A 102 -0.35 0.37 -13.00
N ILE A 103 -0.90 0.69 -11.83
CA ILE A 103 -2.15 0.17 -11.31
C ILE A 103 -3.19 1.28 -11.37
N ASN A 104 -4.29 1.02 -12.08
CA ASN A 104 -5.49 1.82 -11.95
C ASN A 104 -6.04 1.62 -10.53
N ALA A 105 -6.00 2.68 -9.72
CA ALA A 105 -6.41 2.62 -8.33
C ALA A 105 -7.94 2.47 -8.23
N SER A 106 -8.42 1.71 -7.25
CA SER A 106 -9.83 1.69 -6.91
C SER A 106 -10.21 2.91 -6.09
N PHE A 107 -11.37 3.49 -6.35
CA PHE A 107 -11.82 4.69 -5.67
C PHE A 107 -13.33 4.67 -5.45
N GLN A 108 -13.75 5.33 -4.37
CA GLN A 108 -15.15 5.58 -4.09
C GLN A 108 -15.48 7.05 -4.31
N TRP A 109 -16.75 7.35 -4.60
CA TRP A 109 -17.23 8.72 -4.73
C TRP A 109 -18.52 8.98 -3.98
N ALA A 110 -18.67 10.22 -3.54
CA ALA A 110 -19.91 10.79 -3.03
C ALA A 110 -19.97 12.28 -3.38
N GLN A 111 -21.08 12.94 -3.08
CA GLN A 111 -21.26 14.35 -3.37
C GLN A 111 -22.10 15.07 -2.32
N SER A 112 -21.89 16.37 -2.23
CA SER A 112 -22.87 17.34 -1.73
C SER A 112 -23.31 18.23 -2.91
N PRO A 113 -24.23 19.19 -2.71
CA PRO A 113 -24.60 20.13 -3.77
C PRO A 113 -23.41 20.90 -4.37
N GLU A 114 -22.37 21.16 -3.58
CA GLU A 114 -21.23 22.00 -3.96
C GLU A 114 -19.93 21.22 -4.20
N TYR A 115 -19.79 20.03 -3.63
CA TYR A 115 -18.53 19.29 -3.64
C TYR A 115 -18.70 17.86 -4.15
N ILE A 116 -17.64 17.35 -4.77
CA ILE A 116 -17.42 15.94 -5.04
C ILE A 116 -16.34 15.45 -4.08
N PHE A 117 -16.56 14.29 -3.48
CA PHE A 117 -15.62 13.63 -2.59
C PHE A 117 -15.13 12.35 -3.26
N LEU A 118 -13.82 12.19 -3.40
CA LEU A 118 -13.19 10.96 -3.87
C LEU A 118 -12.39 10.32 -2.75
N ASN A 119 -12.54 9.01 -2.57
CA ASN A 119 -11.73 8.20 -1.66
C ASN A 119 -10.91 7.22 -2.48
N ILE A 120 -9.65 7.53 -2.73
CA ILE A 120 -8.77 6.73 -3.59
C ILE A 120 -7.97 5.79 -2.69
N LYS A 121 -8.05 4.49 -2.96
CA LYS A 121 -7.28 3.45 -2.27
C LYS A 121 -6.10 3.01 -3.11
N PHE A 122 -4.94 2.80 -2.49
CA PHE A 122 -3.71 2.38 -3.18
C PHE A 122 -3.71 0.87 -3.50
N SER A 123 -4.75 0.40 -4.20
CA SER A 123 -4.94 -0.98 -4.64
C SER A 123 -5.74 -1.01 -5.94
N HIS A 124 -5.65 -2.11 -6.69
CA HIS A 124 -6.44 -2.31 -7.91
C HIS A 124 -7.94 -2.52 -7.62
N ARG A 125 -8.28 -3.14 -6.48
CA ARG A 125 -9.66 -3.41 -6.06
C ARG A 125 -9.90 -2.87 -4.67
N TRP A 126 -11.12 -2.45 -4.39
CA TRP A 126 -11.49 -1.88 -3.10
C TRP A 126 -11.35 -2.87 -1.94
N SER A 127 -11.65 -4.14 -2.17
CA SER A 127 -11.54 -5.23 -1.17
C SER A 127 -10.12 -5.76 -1.01
N SER A 128 -9.20 -5.48 -1.94
CA SER A 128 -7.83 -6.00 -1.87
C SER A 128 -6.96 -5.17 -0.92
N PRO A 129 -5.97 -5.77 -0.24
CA PRO A 129 -4.94 -5.01 0.45
C PRO A 129 -4.17 -4.12 -0.55
N GLY A 130 -3.78 -2.93 -0.10
CA GLY A 130 -3.08 -1.93 -0.90
C GLY A 130 -1.76 -1.50 -0.26
N ALA A 131 -1.02 -0.64 -0.95
CA ALA A 131 0.15 0.01 -0.35
C ALA A 131 -0.29 0.84 0.85
N LEU A 132 0.52 0.84 1.92
CA LEU A 132 0.20 1.56 3.15
C LEU A 132 0.61 3.03 3.05
N LYS A 133 1.75 3.26 2.39
CA LYS A 133 2.33 4.58 2.18
C LYS A 133 2.65 4.77 0.71
N VAL A 134 2.44 5.99 0.24
CA VAL A 134 2.85 6.44 -1.08
C VAL A 134 3.78 7.63 -0.96
N LYS A 135 4.42 7.98 -2.07
CA LYS A 135 5.28 9.15 -2.22
C LYS A 135 5.17 9.71 -3.63
N ASP A 136 5.73 10.91 -3.81
CA ASP A 136 5.78 11.61 -5.09
C ASP A 136 4.37 11.77 -5.68
N GLU A 137 3.42 12.19 -4.84
CA GLU A 137 2.03 12.40 -5.24
C GLU A 137 1.90 13.57 -6.23
N GLN A 138 1.08 13.36 -7.24
CA GLN A 138 0.73 14.35 -8.24
C GLN A 138 -0.79 14.41 -8.31
N ILE A 139 -1.34 15.59 -8.06
CA ILE A 139 -2.77 15.88 -8.20
C ILE A 139 -2.91 17.02 -9.20
N VAL A 140 -3.66 16.77 -10.27
CA VAL A 140 -3.98 17.77 -11.28
C VAL A 140 -5.49 17.78 -11.47
N SER A 141 -6.11 18.92 -11.26
CA SER A 141 -7.51 19.17 -11.55
C SER A 141 -7.61 20.29 -12.58
N GLU A 142 -8.28 20.02 -13.69
CA GLU A 142 -8.51 21.01 -14.74
C GLU A 142 -9.88 20.85 -15.40
N LYS A 143 -10.76 21.85 -15.25
CA LYS A 143 -12.11 21.85 -15.84
C LYS A 143 -12.88 20.60 -15.45
N ASN A 144 -13.13 19.68 -16.36
CA ASN A 144 -13.80 18.41 -16.12
C ASN A 144 -12.83 17.23 -15.99
N LYS A 145 -11.52 17.45 -15.85
CA LYS A 145 -10.51 16.39 -15.74
C LYS A 145 -9.89 16.36 -14.36
N PHE A 146 -9.74 15.16 -13.83
CA PHE A 146 -9.04 14.92 -12.58
C PHE A 146 -8.02 13.80 -12.77
N PHE A 147 -6.78 14.09 -12.40
CA PHE A 147 -5.66 13.16 -12.44
C PHE A 147 -5.01 13.08 -11.06
N PHE A 148 -4.81 11.85 -10.59
CA PHE A 148 -4.01 11.53 -9.42
C PHE A 148 -2.97 10.47 -9.80
N SER A 149 -1.74 10.65 -9.35
CA SER A 149 -0.78 9.55 -9.32
C SER A 149 0.13 9.58 -8.11
N ALA A 150 0.55 8.41 -7.63
CA ALA A 150 1.54 8.31 -6.56
C ALA A 150 2.27 6.96 -6.64
N TYR A 151 3.49 6.90 -6.12
CA TYR A 151 4.31 5.68 -6.11
C TYR A 151 4.24 4.97 -4.76
N SER A 152 4.24 3.64 -4.74
CA SER A 152 4.35 2.89 -3.49
C SER A 152 5.65 3.24 -2.75
N ASN A 153 5.56 3.38 -1.43
CA ASN A 153 6.69 3.70 -0.56
C ASN A 153 7.04 2.55 0.39
N ASP A 154 6.97 1.32 -0.13
CA ASP A 154 7.27 0.11 0.62
C ASP A 154 8.63 -0.47 0.16
N PRO A 155 9.67 -0.48 1.02
CA PRO A 155 11.03 -0.86 0.61
C PRO A 155 11.17 -2.34 0.22
N ASN A 156 10.24 -3.18 0.67
CA ASN A 156 10.27 -4.64 0.49
C ASN A 156 9.35 -5.11 -0.65
N THR A 157 8.75 -4.20 -1.43
CA THR A 157 7.85 -4.56 -2.52
C THR A 157 8.25 -3.90 -3.83
N VAL A 158 7.87 -4.52 -4.94
CA VAL A 158 8.05 -3.94 -6.27
C VAL A 158 7.36 -2.58 -6.31
N LYS A 159 8.09 -1.55 -6.77
CA LYS A 159 7.55 -0.21 -6.95
C LYS A 159 6.36 -0.24 -7.90
N LYS A 160 5.22 0.22 -7.41
CA LYS A 160 3.95 0.34 -8.15
C LYS A 160 3.57 1.80 -8.26
N LYS A 161 3.03 2.20 -9.40
CA LYS A 161 2.44 3.52 -9.60
C LYS A 161 0.93 3.39 -9.57
N TYR A 162 0.28 4.04 -8.62
CA TYR A 162 -1.18 4.12 -8.55
C TYR A 162 -1.66 5.33 -9.34
N VAL A 163 -2.65 5.14 -10.21
CA VAL A 163 -3.19 6.20 -11.07
C VAL A 163 -4.71 6.22 -11.02
N VAL A 164 -5.28 7.43 -10.96
CA VAL A 164 -6.68 7.70 -11.29
C VAL A 164 -6.67 8.80 -12.33
N ASP A 165 -7.20 8.51 -13.51
CA ASP A 165 -7.35 9.48 -14.60
C ASP A 165 -8.80 9.41 -15.06
N ILE A 166 -9.57 10.46 -14.76
CA ILE A 166 -11.02 10.48 -14.98
C ILE A 166 -11.47 11.79 -15.60
N GLU A 167 -12.46 11.67 -16.47
CA GLU A 167 -13.24 12.78 -16.99
C GLU A 167 -14.59 12.85 -16.27
N LEU A 168 -14.76 13.90 -15.49
CA LEU A 168 -15.93 14.24 -14.69
C LEU A 168 -17.09 14.68 -15.58
N LEU A 169 -18.32 14.49 -15.08
CA LEU A 169 -19.55 14.86 -15.79
C LEU A 169 -19.63 16.36 -16.09
N HIS A 170 -19.19 17.19 -15.14
CA HIS A 170 -19.21 18.65 -15.25
C HIS A 170 -17.91 19.26 -14.72
N ASP A 171 -17.72 20.56 -15.00
CA ASP A 171 -16.55 21.32 -14.58
C ASP A 171 -16.45 21.46 -13.05
N ILE A 172 -15.20 21.48 -12.57
CA ILE A 172 -14.79 21.78 -11.20
C ILE A 172 -13.92 23.05 -11.15
N ILE A 173 -13.78 23.62 -9.96
CA ILE A 173 -12.92 24.77 -9.68
C ILE A 173 -11.55 24.27 -9.23
N ASN A 174 -10.57 24.34 -10.13
CA ASN A 174 -9.22 23.81 -9.91
C ASN A 174 -8.58 24.33 -8.61
N SER A 175 -8.67 25.64 -8.36
CA SER A 175 -8.05 26.32 -7.22
C SER A 175 -8.60 25.90 -5.86
N GLU A 176 -9.75 25.22 -5.82
CA GLU A 176 -10.40 24.76 -4.60
C GLU A 176 -10.33 23.24 -4.43
N THR A 177 -9.46 22.57 -5.18
CA THR A 177 -9.15 21.16 -4.97
C THR A 177 -8.34 20.99 -3.69
N LYS A 178 -8.86 20.19 -2.76
CA LYS A 178 -8.20 19.84 -1.50
C LYS A 178 -7.94 18.35 -1.46
N TYR A 179 -6.88 17.95 -0.80
CA TYR A 179 -6.61 16.55 -0.53
C TYR A 179 -6.05 16.36 0.87
N ASN A 180 -6.34 15.19 1.43
CA ASN A 180 -5.75 14.75 2.68
C ASN A 180 -5.53 13.24 2.62
N PHE A 181 -4.36 12.80 3.07
CA PHE A 181 -4.17 11.39 3.38
C PHE A 181 -5.02 11.07 4.60
N ALA A 182 -6.01 10.19 4.42
CA ALA A 182 -6.93 9.85 5.49
C ALA A 182 -6.27 8.81 6.42
N SER A 183 -6.71 7.55 6.36
CA SER A 183 -6.05 6.43 7.02
C SER A 183 -4.97 5.81 6.12
N VAL A 184 -4.23 4.86 6.67
CA VAL A 184 -3.17 4.13 5.96
C VAL A 184 -3.73 3.50 4.67
N GLY A 185 -3.08 3.79 3.54
CA GLY A 185 -3.43 3.25 2.23
C GLY A 185 -4.56 3.94 1.46
N LYS A 186 -4.99 5.14 1.89
CA LYS A 186 -6.02 5.94 1.18
C LYS A 186 -5.69 7.43 1.13
N VAL A 187 -6.17 8.10 0.09
CA VAL A 187 -6.20 9.56 -0.01
C VAL A 187 -7.63 10.02 -0.29
N VAL A 188 -8.07 11.05 0.42
CA VAL A 188 -9.36 11.69 0.20
C VAL A 188 -9.13 12.98 -0.57
N ILE A 189 -9.88 13.15 -1.64
CA ILE A 189 -9.87 14.35 -2.48
C ILE A 189 -11.23 15.01 -2.37
N THR A 190 -11.25 16.33 -2.22
CA THR A 190 -12.44 17.15 -2.29
C THR A 190 -12.32 18.11 -3.45
N LEU A 191 -13.24 18.00 -4.41
CA LEU A 191 -13.30 18.82 -5.60
C LEU A 191 -14.51 19.75 -5.47
N LYS A 192 -14.34 21.05 -5.65
CA LYS A 192 -15.45 21.98 -5.69
C LYS A 192 -16.06 22.02 -7.08
N LYS A 193 -17.38 21.84 -7.17
CA LYS A 193 -18.12 21.97 -8.42
C LYS A 193 -18.13 23.42 -8.88
N LYS A 194 -18.08 23.64 -10.20
CA LYS A 194 -18.23 24.97 -10.77
C LYS A 194 -19.64 25.54 -10.56
N GLU A 195 -20.64 24.67 -10.62
CA GLU A 195 -22.05 25.00 -10.41
C GLU A 195 -22.62 24.10 -9.31
N LYS A 196 -23.44 24.68 -8.42
CA LYS A 196 -24.15 23.93 -7.38
C LYS A 196 -25.22 23.08 -8.05
N LYS A 197 -25.02 21.76 -8.09
CA LYS A 197 -25.89 20.80 -8.78
C LYS A 197 -25.68 19.38 -8.26
N ILE A 198 -26.72 18.56 -8.30
CA ILE A 198 -26.62 17.11 -8.04
C ILE A 198 -26.28 16.37 -9.34
N TRP A 199 -25.20 15.61 -9.32
CA TRP A 199 -24.74 14.83 -10.48
C TRP A 199 -25.33 13.43 -10.41
N ASN A 200 -26.03 12.98 -11.45
CA ASN A 200 -26.57 11.62 -11.50
C ASN A 200 -25.47 10.55 -11.63
N ARG A 201 -24.30 10.92 -12.14
CA ARG A 201 -23.09 10.08 -12.21
C ARG A 201 -21.84 10.94 -12.06
N LEU A 202 -20.73 10.33 -11.65
CA LEU A 202 -19.45 11.02 -11.54
C LEU A 202 -18.83 11.30 -12.91
N LEU A 203 -18.83 10.29 -13.78
CA LEU A 203 -18.06 10.29 -15.02
C LEU A 203 -18.88 10.81 -16.19
N LEU A 204 -18.21 11.47 -17.14
CA LEU A 204 -18.83 11.87 -18.40
C LEU A 204 -19.30 10.65 -19.20
N SER A 205 -18.43 9.63 -19.29
CA SER A 205 -18.75 8.35 -19.93
C SER A 205 -19.85 7.60 -19.18
N LYS A 206 -20.71 6.91 -19.94
CA LYS A 206 -21.73 6.00 -19.41
C LYS A 206 -21.20 4.59 -19.19
N GLU A 207 -19.97 4.30 -19.63
CA GLU A 207 -19.37 2.98 -19.46
C GLU A 207 -19.12 2.66 -17.99
N LYS A 208 -19.37 1.41 -17.60
CA LYS A 208 -19.16 0.96 -16.23
C LYS A 208 -17.67 0.91 -15.92
N ASN A 209 -17.21 1.77 -15.01
CA ASN A 209 -15.85 1.70 -14.49
C ASN A 209 -15.78 0.68 -13.32
N PRO A 210 -15.04 -0.43 -13.45
CA PRO A 210 -14.98 -1.47 -12.41
C PRO A 210 -14.23 -1.01 -11.14
N ASN A 211 -13.45 0.06 -11.23
CA ASN A 211 -12.65 0.60 -10.14
C ASN A 211 -13.40 1.69 -9.35
N LEU A 212 -14.56 2.13 -9.85
CA LEU A 212 -15.43 3.14 -9.24
C LEU A 212 -16.53 2.47 -8.39
N GLN A 213 -16.69 2.93 -7.15
CA GLN A 213 -17.75 2.50 -6.24
C GLN A 213 -18.42 3.71 -5.55
N VAL A 214 -19.62 3.54 -5.01
CA VAL A 214 -20.27 4.59 -4.21
C VAL A 214 -19.67 4.60 -2.81
N TRP A 215 -19.37 5.79 -2.27
CA TRP A 215 -18.96 5.97 -0.88
C TRP A 215 -20.19 6.20 -0.01
N TRP A 216 -20.77 5.10 0.49
CA TRP A 216 -22.03 5.13 1.23
C TRP A 216 -22.00 6.02 2.47
N ASP A 217 -21.00 5.91 3.33
CA ASP A 217 -20.89 6.73 4.55
C ASP A 217 -20.91 8.24 4.24
N MET A 218 -20.21 8.64 3.17
CA MET A 218 -20.16 10.05 2.76
C MET A 218 -21.45 10.48 2.04
N LYS A 219 -22.10 9.57 1.31
CA LYS A 219 -23.43 9.81 0.70
C LYS A 219 -24.48 10.03 1.79
N GLU A 220 -24.50 9.18 2.81
CA GLU A 220 -25.41 9.27 3.95
C GLU A 220 -25.20 10.58 4.70
N LYS A 221 -23.94 10.95 4.99
CA LYS A 221 -23.58 12.20 5.67
C LYS A 221 -24.15 13.47 4.99
N TYR A 222 -24.22 13.48 3.66
CA TYR A 222 -24.71 14.65 2.89
C TYR A 222 -26.12 14.47 2.34
N ASN A 223 -26.81 13.37 2.68
CA ASN A 223 -28.11 13.04 2.12
C ASN A 223 -29.15 14.14 2.37
N GLU A 224 -29.24 14.66 3.59
CA GLU A 224 -30.15 15.75 3.95
C GLU A 224 -29.90 16.99 3.08
N SER A 225 -28.64 17.43 2.96
CA SER A 225 -28.26 18.59 2.14
C SER A 225 -28.59 18.42 0.65
N VAL A 226 -28.53 17.19 0.15
CA VAL A 226 -28.89 16.85 -1.23
C VAL A 226 -30.40 16.92 -1.41
N LEU A 227 -31.17 16.36 -0.48
CA LEU A 227 -32.63 16.37 -0.52
C LEU A 227 -33.18 17.80 -0.39
N GLU A 228 -32.63 18.61 0.51
CA GLU A 228 -33.01 20.02 0.66
C GLU A 228 -32.77 20.80 -0.63
N PHE A 229 -31.58 20.65 -1.24
CA PHE A 229 -31.26 21.30 -2.50
C PHE A 229 -32.22 20.89 -3.64
N LEU A 230 -32.57 19.60 -3.73
CA LEU A 230 -33.52 19.12 -4.74
C LEU A 230 -34.92 19.72 -4.55
N LYS A 231 -35.40 19.84 -3.30
CA LYS A 231 -36.67 20.48 -2.97
C LYS A 231 -36.66 21.97 -3.33
N GLU A 232 -35.58 22.68 -3.01
CA GLU A 232 -35.43 24.09 -3.38
C GLU A 232 -35.46 24.31 -4.90
N GLU A 233 -34.75 23.47 -5.66
CA GLU A 233 -34.72 23.54 -7.12
C GLU A 233 -36.07 23.16 -7.76
N GLU A 234 -36.83 22.25 -7.15
CA GLU A 234 -38.20 21.96 -7.57
C GLU A 234 -39.14 23.14 -7.32
N GLN A 235 -39.05 23.77 -6.14
CA GLN A 235 -39.88 24.92 -5.80
C GLN A 235 -39.61 26.12 -6.71
N LYS A 236 -38.33 26.40 -7.00
CA LYS A 236 -37.94 27.44 -7.97
C LYS A 236 -38.54 27.19 -9.34
N ARG A 237 -38.43 25.95 -9.86
CA ARG A 237 -39.02 25.58 -11.16
C ARG A 237 -40.54 25.71 -11.18
N LYS A 238 -41.24 25.37 -10.09
CA LYS A 238 -42.70 25.56 -9.96
C LYS A 238 -43.08 27.04 -9.97
N ASN A 239 -42.35 27.88 -9.24
CA ASN A 239 -42.59 29.32 -9.22
C ASN A 239 -42.34 29.95 -10.60
N GLU A 240 -41.24 29.59 -11.27
CA GLU A 240 -40.89 30.08 -12.61
C GLU A 240 -41.92 29.67 -13.68
N LYS A 241 -42.47 28.44 -13.60
CA LYS A 241 -43.56 27.99 -14.49
C LYS A 241 -44.87 28.73 -14.22
N THR A 242 -45.15 29.08 -12.97
CA THR A 242 -46.34 29.84 -12.59
C THR A 242 -46.25 31.30 -13.08
N GLU A 243 -45.04 31.86 -13.13
CA GLU A 243 -44.78 33.23 -13.60
C GLU A 243 -44.69 33.34 -15.13
N LYS A 244 -44.29 32.29 -15.86
CA LYS A 244 -44.09 32.36 -17.32
C LYS A 244 -45.28 31.98 -18.20
N GLY A 245 -46.35 31.41 -17.65
CA GLY A 245 -47.52 31.00 -18.44
C GLY A 245 -47.19 29.85 -19.41
N ASN A 246 -47.72 28.66 -19.12
CA ASN A 246 -47.71 27.43 -19.92
C ASN A 246 -47.07 27.50 -21.32
N GLU A 247 -45.94 26.82 -21.51
CA GLU A 247 -45.76 25.87 -22.61
C GLU A 247 -44.53 24.96 -22.37
N ASP A 248 -44.75 23.69 -22.73
CA ASP A 248 -43.86 22.55 -22.93
C ASP A 248 -43.37 21.66 -21.77
N GLU A 249 -43.96 20.46 -21.79
CA GLU A 249 -43.52 19.21 -21.15
C GLU A 249 -42.22 18.70 -21.79
N SER A 250 -41.14 18.72 -21.01
CA SER A 250 -40.07 17.74 -21.14
C SER A 250 -39.32 17.67 -19.82
N SER A 251 -39.72 16.74 -18.95
CA SER A 251 -39.05 16.55 -17.67
C SER A 251 -39.19 15.11 -17.18
N GLU A 252 -38.46 14.21 -17.84
CA GLU A 252 -38.31 12.80 -17.41
C GLU A 252 -36.93 12.48 -16.80
N ASP A 253 -35.96 13.40 -16.81
CA ASP A 253 -34.56 13.04 -16.50
C ASP A 253 -34.16 13.17 -15.00
N TYR A 254 -35.05 13.69 -14.13
CA TYR A 254 -34.73 13.96 -12.71
C TYR A 254 -35.52 13.13 -11.68
N LEU A 255 -36.54 12.38 -12.09
CA LEU A 255 -37.32 11.52 -11.19
C LEU A 255 -36.66 10.15 -10.91
N LEU A 256 -35.58 9.81 -11.62
CA LEU A 256 -34.94 8.50 -11.50
C LEU A 256 -34.12 8.31 -10.21
N TYR A 257 -33.85 9.36 -9.45
CA TYR A 257 -33.05 9.24 -8.22
C TYR A 257 -33.84 8.65 -7.04
N ASP A 258 -35.18 8.72 -7.07
CA ASP A 258 -36.04 8.35 -5.94
C ASP A 258 -36.65 6.94 -6.10
N GLN A 259 -36.90 6.47 -7.33
CA GLN A 259 -37.62 5.20 -7.55
C GLN A 259 -36.74 3.95 -7.73
N SER A 260 -35.51 4.04 -8.25
CA SER A 260 -34.73 2.83 -8.57
C SER A 260 -33.92 2.24 -7.41
N GLU A 261 -33.68 2.97 -6.32
CA GLU A 261 -32.85 2.49 -5.19
C GLU A 261 -33.64 2.07 -3.94
N ILE A 262 -34.95 2.36 -3.84
CA ILE A 262 -35.80 1.85 -2.75
C ILE A 262 -36.08 0.34 -2.95
N GLU A 263 -36.22 -0.11 -4.20
CA GLU A 263 -36.53 -1.52 -4.49
C GLU A 263 -35.34 -2.48 -4.24
N ASP A 264 -34.09 -2.01 -4.33
CA ASP A 264 -32.90 -2.83 -4.09
C ASP A 264 -32.52 -2.94 -2.60
N ASN A 265 -32.93 -1.95 -1.79
CA ASN A 265 -32.73 -1.97 -0.33
C ASN A 265 -33.65 -2.97 0.40
N GLY A 266 -34.67 -3.52 -0.27
CA GLY A 266 -35.58 -4.53 0.30
C GLY A 266 -35.09 -5.98 0.21
N LYS A 267 -34.04 -6.28 -0.58
CA LYS A 267 -33.62 -7.66 -0.84
C LYS A 267 -32.36 -8.11 -0.10
N ASN A 268 -31.49 -7.20 0.35
CA ASN A 268 -30.24 -7.57 1.02
C ASN A 268 -30.30 -7.69 2.55
N THR A 269 -31.42 -7.38 3.19
CA THR A 269 -31.56 -7.46 4.66
C THR A 269 -32.24 -8.75 5.14
N LYS A 270 -32.56 -9.69 4.25
CA LYS A 270 -33.30 -10.93 4.58
C LYS A 270 -32.48 -12.23 4.59
N THR A 271 -31.17 -12.19 4.38
CA THR A 271 -30.37 -13.44 4.26
C THR A 271 -29.24 -13.56 5.30
N GLU A 272 -29.03 -12.55 6.15
CA GLU A 272 -27.93 -12.57 7.13
C GLU A 272 -28.40 -12.69 8.59
N LYS A 273 -29.71 -12.90 8.83
CA LYS A 273 -30.28 -13.01 10.19
C LYS A 273 -30.79 -14.41 10.57
N ASP A 274 -30.67 -15.40 9.69
CA ASP A 274 -31.18 -16.77 9.91
C ASP A 274 -30.05 -17.84 9.95
N MET A 275 -28.81 -17.49 10.30
CA MET A 275 -27.71 -18.47 10.47
C MET A 275 -26.88 -18.25 11.75
N ILE A 276 -27.53 -17.84 12.83
CA ILE A 276 -26.95 -17.91 14.18
C ILE A 276 -28.08 -18.36 15.10
N ASP A 277 -28.41 -19.65 15.07
CA ASP A 277 -29.06 -20.41 16.14
C ASP A 277 -29.32 -21.84 15.63
N GLU A 278 -28.25 -22.63 15.48
CA GLU A 278 -28.30 -24.10 15.54
C GLU A 278 -26.87 -24.61 15.73
N ASP A 279 -26.41 -24.60 16.98
CA ASP A 279 -25.48 -25.57 17.57
C ASP A 279 -25.28 -25.21 19.05
N LEU A 280 -26.22 -25.68 19.87
CA LEU A 280 -26.10 -25.89 21.32
C LEU A 280 -26.56 -27.31 21.63
#